data_AF-A0A928I2R2-F1
#
_entry.id   AF-A0A928I2R2-F1
#
_cell.length_a   1.000
_cell.length_b   1.000
_cell.length_c   1.000
_cell.angle_alpha   90.00
_cell.angle_beta   90.00
_cell.angle_gamma   90.00
#
_symmetry.space_group_name_H-M   'P 1'
#
loop_
_entity.id
_entity.type
_entity.pdbx_description
1 polymer ?
#
loop_
_entity_poly.entity_id
_entity_poly.type
_entity_poly.pdbx_seq_one_letter_code
_entity_poly.pdbx_strand_id
1 'polypeptide(L)'
;MEISQSQLLLVTLYALLIGICLGGVYDLFRMARVAREVTASGERRTHGRFEPLLLFFEDLLFWLIASLSVILFLFHANEGKIRWFALVFCALGFALYGLTVGRLVMRISAFLVCQIKRFGLFVKKKWLLPLLRFALRVLTEMLHIVAFFLNIFWRIYDKIKTKRETKRRKARYLAESASLFDRMLE
;
A
#
# COMPACT_ATOMS: atom_id res chain seq x y z
N MET A 1 -39.46 -16.64 41.83
CA MET A 1 -39.93 -15.42 41.15
C MET A 1 -40.49 -15.84 39.81
N GLU A 2 -41.80 -15.84 39.65
CA GLU A 2 -42.41 -15.96 38.34
C GLU A 2 -42.00 -14.72 37.53
N ILE A 3 -41.31 -14.94 36.41
CA ILE A 3 -40.92 -13.84 35.55
C ILE A 3 -42.20 -13.40 34.84
N SER A 4 -42.62 -12.15 35.06
CA SER A 4 -43.75 -11.59 34.34
C SER A 4 -43.48 -11.65 32.84
N GLN A 5 -44.46 -12.11 32.05
CA GLN A 5 -44.34 -12.30 30.59
C GLN A 5 -43.86 -11.01 29.90
N SER A 6 -44.25 -9.84 30.43
CA SER A 6 -43.82 -8.54 29.93
C SER A 6 -42.30 -8.29 30.10
N GLN A 7 -41.71 -8.70 31.22
CA GLN A 7 -40.28 -8.54 31.47
C GLN A 7 -39.45 -9.47 30.57
N LEU A 8 -39.93 -10.70 30.34
CA LEU A 8 -39.27 -11.61 29.41
C LEU A 8 -39.24 -11.03 27.99
N LEU A 9 -40.36 -10.45 27.54
CA LEU A 9 -40.50 -9.84 26.22
C LEU A 9 -39.56 -8.63 26.06
N LEU A 10 -39.48 -7.76 27.08
CA LEU A 10 -38.55 -6.62 27.08
C LEU A 10 -37.08 -7.06 26.97
N VAL A 11 -36.64 -8.01 27.80
CA VAL A 11 -35.24 -8.51 27.74
C VAL A 11 -34.93 -9.09 26.36
N THR A 12 -35.91 -9.76 25.74
CA THR A 12 -35.75 -10.37 24.42
C THR A 12 -35.64 -9.33 23.30
N LEU A 13 -36.45 -8.26 23.35
CA LEU A 13 -36.37 -7.14 22.42
C LEU A 13 -35.06 -6.36 22.57
N TYR A 14 -34.61 -6.12 23.80
CA TYR A 14 -33.31 -5.49 24.04
C TYR A 14 -32.15 -6.35 23.52
N ALA A 15 -32.21 -7.68 23.70
CA ALA A 15 -31.22 -8.58 23.15
C ALA A 15 -31.18 -8.51 21.61
N LEU A 16 -32.35 -8.48 20.96
CA LEU A 16 -32.46 -8.29 19.52
C LEU A 16 -31.78 -6.97 19.07
N LEU A 17 -32.05 -5.87 19.78
CA LEU A 17 -31.47 -4.56 19.49
C LEU A 17 -29.94 -4.56 19.66
N ILE A 18 -29.42 -5.15 20.74
CA ILE A 18 -27.97 -5.33 20.94
C ILE A 18 -27.35 -6.09 19.76
N GLY A 19 -28.00 -7.17 19.32
CA GLY A 19 -27.58 -7.95 18.15
C GLY A 19 -27.51 -7.11 16.87
N ILE A 20 -28.52 -6.27 16.62
CA ILE A 20 -28.56 -5.35 15.48
C ILE A 20 -27.41 -4.33 15.56
N CYS A 21 -27.18 -3.74 16.74
CA CYS A 21 -26.08 -2.80 16.95
C CYS A 21 -24.72 -3.45 16.72
N LEU A 22 -24.52 -4.67 17.21
CA LEU A 22 -23.30 -5.46 16.95
C LEU A 22 -23.14 -5.76 15.46
N GLY A 23 -24.25 -6.00 14.74
CA GLY A 23 -24.25 -6.11 13.27
C GLY A 23 -23.71 -4.86 12.60
N GLY A 24 -24.13 -3.68 13.06
CA GLY A 24 -23.61 -2.40 12.57
C GLY A 24 -22.13 -2.19 12.85
N VAL A 25 -21.66 -2.55 14.05
CA VAL A 25 -20.24 -2.50 14.41
C VAL A 25 -19.43 -3.46 13.54
N TYR A 26 -19.92 -4.68 13.31
CA TYR A 26 -19.29 -5.64 12.42
C TYR A 26 -19.15 -5.12 10.98
N ASP A 27 -20.15 -4.40 10.48
CA ASP A 27 -20.12 -3.81 9.14
C ASP A 27 -18.99 -2.76 9.00
N LEU A 28 -18.62 -2.02 10.05
CA LEU A 28 -17.47 -1.11 10.02
C LEU A 28 -16.15 -1.85 9.77
N PHE A 29 -15.94 -2.95 10.50
CA PHE A 29 -14.78 -3.82 10.31
C PHE A 29 -14.80 -4.46 8.92
N ARG A 30 -15.98 -4.93 8.47
CA ARG A 30 -16.16 -5.50 7.14
C ARG A 30 -15.89 -4.51 6.02
N MET A 31 -16.30 -3.25 6.16
CA MET A 31 -15.99 -2.18 5.20
C MET A 31 -14.49 -1.94 5.12
N ALA A 32 -13.81 -1.88 6.27
CA ALA A 32 -12.36 -1.71 6.32
C ALA A 32 -11.64 -2.86 5.58
N ARG A 33 -12.13 -4.10 5.73
CA ARG A 33 -11.64 -5.27 5.01
C ARG A 33 -11.82 -5.14 3.49
N VAL A 34 -13.01 -4.80 3.03
CA VAL A 34 -13.30 -4.61 1.58
C VAL A 34 -12.46 -3.48 1.00
N ALA A 35 -12.30 -2.37 1.72
CA ALA A 35 -11.49 -1.24 1.26
C ALA A 35 -10.03 -1.66 1.04
N ARG A 36 -9.45 -2.48 1.92
CA ARG A 36 -8.10 -3.03 1.76
C ARG A 36 -8.02 -4.00 0.59
N GLU A 37 -8.96 -4.94 0.49
CA GLU A 37 -8.97 -5.96 -0.57
C GLU A 37 -9.12 -5.35 -1.98
N VAL A 38 -10.01 -4.37 -2.15
CA VAL A 38 -10.22 -3.70 -3.44
C VAL A 38 -9.01 -2.85 -3.84
N THR A 39 -8.36 -2.22 -2.85
CA THR A 39 -7.09 -1.49 -3.04
C THR A 39 -5.99 -2.45 -3.51
N ALA A 40 -5.83 -3.59 -2.84
CA ALA A 40 -4.86 -4.63 -3.18
C ALA A 40 -5.13 -5.29 -4.56
N SER A 41 -6.37 -5.35 -5.02
CA SER A 41 -6.73 -5.94 -6.32
C SER A 41 -6.23 -5.13 -7.54
N GLY A 42 -5.77 -3.89 -7.36
CA GLY A 42 -5.26 -3.03 -8.46
C GLY A 42 -3.78 -3.21 -8.79
N GLU A 43 -3.00 -3.75 -7.86
CA GLU A 43 -1.55 -3.89 -7.96
C GLU A 43 -1.29 -5.37 -7.67
N ARG A 44 -0.75 -6.13 -8.64
CA ARG A 44 -0.53 -7.60 -8.60
C ARG A 44 -0.52 -8.13 -7.16
N ARG A 45 -1.46 -9.02 -6.80
CA ARG A 45 -1.63 -9.62 -5.47
C ARG A 45 -0.29 -10.08 -4.85
N THR A 46 0.45 -9.14 -4.27
CA THR A 46 1.53 -9.43 -3.35
C THR A 46 0.84 -9.63 -2.03
N HIS A 47 0.54 -10.89 -1.71
CA HIS A 47 -0.02 -11.26 -0.43
C HIS A 47 1.05 -10.90 0.63
N GLY A 48 0.97 -9.68 1.14
CA GLY A 48 1.88 -9.20 2.16
C GLY A 48 1.72 -10.06 3.40
N ARG A 49 2.84 -10.45 4.02
CA ARG A 49 2.86 -11.28 5.24
C ARG A 49 1.99 -10.74 6.38
N PHE A 50 1.64 -9.45 6.32
CA PHE A 50 0.87 -8.71 7.33
C PHE A 50 -0.66 -8.73 7.14
N GLU A 51 -1.17 -9.05 5.94
CA GLU A 51 -2.62 -9.16 5.68
C GLU A 51 -3.33 -10.13 6.64
N PRO A 52 -2.88 -11.39 6.83
CA PRO A 52 -3.55 -12.32 7.74
C PRO A 52 -3.48 -11.88 9.21
N LEU A 53 -2.41 -11.19 9.62
CA LEU A 53 -2.31 -10.65 10.99
C LEU A 53 -3.36 -9.56 11.22
N LEU A 54 -3.55 -8.66 10.27
CA LEU A 54 -4.54 -7.58 10.38
C LEU A 54 -5.97 -8.12 10.46
N LEU A 55 -6.29 -9.13 9.63
CA LEU A 55 -7.56 -9.85 9.69
C LEU A 55 -7.78 -10.50 11.06
N PHE A 56 -6.75 -11.14 11.60
CA PHE A 56 -6.81 -11.76 12.92
C PHE A 56 -7.07 -10.75 14.04
N PHE A 57 -6.35 -9.62 14.05
CA PHE A 57 -6.57 -8.57 15.06
C PHE A 57 -7.95 -7.93 14.93
N GLU A 58 -8.45 -7.75 13.71
CA GLU A 58 -9.80 -7.23 13.46
C GLU A 58 -10.88 -8.18 14.02
N ASP A 59 -10.77 -9.47 13.71
CA ASP A 59 -11.70 -10.48 14.23
C ASP A 59 -11.60 -10.60 15.75
N LEU A 60 -10.39 -10.59 16.32
CA LEU A 60 -10.17 -10.63 17.77
C LEU A 60 -10.80 -9.42 18.48
N LEU A 61 -10.60 -8.22 17.93
CA LEU A 61 -11.17 -7.00 18.48
C LEU A 61 -12.69 -7.01 18.43
N PHE A 62 -13.27 -7.49 17.33
CA PHE A 62 -14.72 -7.65 17.20
C PHE A 62 -15.27 -8.64 18.24
N TRP A 63 -14.66 -9.81 18.38
CA TRP A 63 -15.09 -10.80 19.38
C TRP A 63 -15.00 -10.27 20.81
N LEU A 64 -13.98 -9.47 21.11
CA LEU A 64 -13.83 -8.82 22.42
C LEU A 64 -14.94 -7.81 22.67
N ILE A 65 -15.23 -6.93 21.71
CA ILE A 65 -16.32 -5.96 21.80
C ILE A 65 -17.67 -6.68 21.93
N ALA A 66 -17.93 -7.68 21.08
CA ALA A 66 -19.18 -8.42 21.08
C ALA A 66 -19.40 -9.16 22.39
N SER A 67 -18.39 -9.87 22.89
CA SER A 67 -18.45 -10.56 24.18
C SER A 67 -18.70 -9.57 25.32
N LEU A 68 -17.95 -8.46 25.37
CA LEU A 68 -18.10 -7.44 26.40
C LEU A 68 -19.49 -6.82 26.38
N SER A 69 -20.01 -6.46 25.20
CA SER A 69 -21.37 -5.92 25.05
C SER A 69 -22.44 -6.90 25.54
N VAL A 70 -22.33 -8.19 25.20
CA VAL A 70 -23.28 -9.22 25.63
C VAL A 70 -23.20 -9.47 27.14
N ILE A 71 -22.00 -9.49 27.72
CA ILE A 71 -21.79 -9.66 29.17
C ILE A 71 -22.39 -8.47 29.93
N LEU A 72 -22.09 -7.23 29.51
CA LEU A 72 -22.64 -6.02 30.14
C LEU A 72 -24.16 -6.00 30.06
N PHE A 73 -24.72 -6.37 28.91
CA PHE A 73 -26.15 -6.50 28.73
C PHE A 73 -26.77 -7.55 29.67
N LEU A 74 -26.18 -8.75 29.76
CA LEU A 74 -26.66 -9.81 30.66
C LEU A 74 -26.55 -9.42 32.15
N PHE A 75 -25.50 -8.69 32.52
CA PHE A 75 -25.33 -8.20 33.88
C PHE A 75 -26.39 -7.16 34.24
N HIS A 76 -26.64 -6.19 33.36
CA HIS A 76 -27.57 -5.10 33.62
C HIS A 76 -29.04 -5.50 33.48
N ALA A 77 -29.40 -6.23 32.42
CA ALA A 77 -30.80 -6.55 32.10
C ALA A 77 -31.31 -7.82 32.79
N ASN A 78 -30.41 -8.66 33.31
CA ASN A 78 -30.74 -10.01 33.77
C ASN A 78 -30.15 -10.37 35.13
N GLU A 79 -29.64 -9.38 35.88
CA GLU A 79 -28.96 -9.57 37.17
C GLU A 79 -27.80 -10.59 37.09
N GLY A 80 -27.15 -10.70 35.92
CA GLY A 80 -26.07 -11.67 35.69
C GLY A 80 -26.53 -13.11 35.43
N LYS A 81 -27.84 -13.39 35.35
CA LYS A 81 -28.34 -14.73 34.98
C LYS A 81 -28.26 -14.94 33.48
N ILE A 82 -27.51 -15.96 33.07
CA ILE A 82 -27.37 -16.33 31.65
C ILE A 82 -28.67 -16.97 31.18
N ARG A 83 -29.47 -16.23 30.40
CA ARG A 83 -30.67 -16.76 29.73
C ARG A 83 -30.33 -17.06 28.28
N TRP A 84 -30.34 -18.34 27.92
CA TRP A 84 -29.97 -18.79 26.58
C TRP A 84 -30.83 -18.16 25.47
N PHE A 85 -32.12 -17.92 25.72
CA PHE A 85 -33.00 -17.23 24.78
C PHE A 85 -32.49 -15.83 24.40
N ALA A 86 -31.95 -15.07 25.36
CA ALA A 86 -31.41 -13.74 25.08
C ALA A 86 -30.20 -13.82 24.12
N LEU A 87 -29.34 -14.82 24.27
CA LEU A 87 -28.23 -15.06 23.35
C LEU A 87 -28.72 -15.42 21.93
N VAL A 88 -29.76 -16.24 21.82
CA VAL A 88 -30.38 -16.60 20.54
C VAL A 88 -30.94 -15.36 19.84
N PHE A 89 -31.64 -14.48 20.56
CA PHE A 89 -32.18 -13.26 19.98
C PHE A 89 -31.11 -12.22 19.64
N CYS A 90 -30.00 -12.14 20.39
CA CYS A 90 -28.82 -11.37 19.98
C CYS A 90 -28.27 -11.88 18.63
N ALA A 91 -28.08 -13.20 18.50
CA ALA A 91 -27.60 -13.80 17.25
C ALA A 91 -28.59 -13.57 16.09
N LEU A 92 -29.89 -13.66 16.37
CA LEU A 92 -30.95 -13.41 15.41
C LEU A 92 -30.95 -11.94 14.96
N GLY A 93 -30.81 -10.98 15.89
CA GLY A 93 -30.71 -9.56 15.57
C GLY A 93 -29.49 -9.23 14.70
N PHE A 94 -28.34 -9.85 15.01
CA PHE A 94 -27.13 -9.75 14.19
C PHE A 94 -27.36 -10.29 12.77
N ALA A 95 -27.96 -11.48 12.66
CA ALA A 95 -28.25 -12.10 11.36
C ALA A 95 -29.26 -11.26 10.55
N LEU A 96 -30.32 -10.76 11.19
CA LEU A 96 -31.31 -9.89 10.55
C LEU A 96 -30.67 -8.63 9.99
N TYR A 97 -29.79 -7.97 10.77
CA TYR A 97 -29.04 -6.81 10.28
C TYR A 97 -28.18 -7.17 9.05
N GLY A 98 -27.40 -8.25 9.14
CA GLY A 98 -26.53 -8.69 8.06
C GLY A 98 -27.27 -9.05 6.77
N LEU A 99 -28.47 -9.61 6.86
CA LEU A 99 -29.30 -9.97 5.71
C LEU A 99 -30.03 -8.77 5.09
N THR A 100 -30.35 -7.75 5.88
CA THR A 100 -31.12 -6.57 5.45
C THR A 100 -30.18 -5.40 5.11
N VAL A 101 -29.81 -4.62 6.12
CA VAL A 101 -29.00 -3.40 6.01
C VAL A 101 -27.59 -3.73 5.57
N GLY A 102 -27.00 -4.81 6.08
CA GLY A 102 -25.62 -5.19 5.77
C GLY A 102 -25.38 -5.46 4.28
N ARG A 103 -26.36 -6.00 3.55
CA ARG A 103 -26.24 -6.18 2.09
C ARG A 103 -26.23 -4.85 1.34
N LEU A 104 -27.05 -3.90 1.76
CA LEU A 104 -27.13 -2.57 1.14
C LEU A 104 -25.84 -1.81 1.37
N VAL A 105 -25.40 -1.79 2.63
CA VAL A 105 -24.17 -1.14 3.07
C VAL A 105 -22.96 -1.67 2.30
N MET A 106 -22.86 -2.99 2.14
CA MET A 106 -21.76 -3.61 1.38
C MET A 106 -21.77 -3.27 -0.11
N ARG A 107 -22.94 -3.13 -0.73
CA ARG A 107 -23.02 -2.66 -2.13
C ARG A 107 -22.57 -1.22 -2.27
N ILE A 108 -23.01 -0.35 -1.35
CA ILE A 108 -22.65 1.08 -1.36
C ILE A 108 -21.15 1.25 -1.11
N SER A 109 -20.59 0.54 -0.13
CA SER A 109 -19.16 0.62 0.19
C SER A 109 -18.30 0.12 -0.98
N ALA A 110 -18.65 -1.02 -1.59
CA ALA A 110 -17.96 -1.52 -2.77
C ALA A 110 -18.03 -0.53 -3.95
N PHE A 111 -19.19 0.11 -4.15
CA PHE A 111 -19.35 1.14 -5.17
C PHE A 111 -18.44 2.35 -4.89
N LEU A 112 -18.45 2.89 -3.68
CA LEU A 112 -17.62 4.02 -3.27
C LEU A 112 -16.13 3.73 -3.46
N VAL A 113 -15.65 2.58 -3.01
CA VAL A 113 -14.23 2.20 -3.13
C VAL A 113 -13.83 2.04 -4.60
N CYS A 114 -14.68 1.44 -5.44
CA CYS A 114 -14.44 1.34 -6.87
C CYS A 114 -14.35 2.72 -7.54
N GLN A 115 -15.21 3.66 -7.16
CA GLN A 115 -15.20 5.02 -7.69
C GLN A 115 -13.92 5.77 -7.29
N ILE A 116 -13.50 5.66 -6.04
CA ILE A 116 -12.24 6.24 -5.55
C ILE A 116 -11.04 5.68 -6.32
N LYS A 117 -10.99 4.36 -6.56
CA LYS A 117 -9.91 3.73 -7.32
C LYS A 117 -9.88 4.20 -8.77
N ARG A 118 -11.04 4.27 -9.43
CA ARG A 118 -11.14 4.79 -10.81
C ARG A 118 -10.64 6.23 -10.89
N PHE A 119 -10.95 7.04 -9.89
CA PHE A 119 -10.43 8.40 -9.79
C PHE A 119 -8.91 8.42 -9.55
N GLY A 120 -8.38 7.62 -8.63
CA GLY A 120 -6.94 7.52 -8.37
C GLY A 120 -6.13 7.07 -9.60
N LEU A 121 -6.64 6.08 -10.35
CA LEU A 121 -6.03 5.63 -11.62
C LEU A 121 -6.08 6.72 -12.69
N PHE A 122 -7.19 7.46 -12.77
CA PHE A 122 -7.30 8.60 -13.67
C PHE A 122 -6.27 9.68 -13.35
N VAL A 123 -6.07 10.00 -12.07
CA VAL A 123 -5.05 10.96 -11.60
C VAL A 123 -3.64 10.46 -11.91
N LYS A 124 -3.30 9.21 -11.57
CA LYS A 124 -1.97 8.63 -11.86
C LYS A 124 -1.68 8.67 -13.36
N LYS A 125 -2.64 8.26 -14.20
CA LYS A 125 -2.47 8.23 -15.66
C LYS A 125 -2.35 9.62 -16.27
N LYS A 126 -3.15 10.57 -15.79
CA LYS A 126 -3.23 11.93 -16.35
C LYS A 126 -2.13 12.87 -15.84
N TRP A 127 -1.61 12.66 -14.64
CA TRP A 127 -0.64 13.58 -14.01
C TRP A 127 0.72 12.96 -13.74
N LEU A 128 0.79 11.78 -13.12
CA LEU A 128 2.09 11.16 -12.78
C LEU A 128 2.87 10.68 -14.01
N LEU A 129 2.20 9.98 -14.94
CA LEU A 129 2.88 9.46 -16.14
C LEU A 129 3.45 10.56 -17.04
N PRO A 130 2.74 11.66 -17.37
CA PRO A 130 3.34 12.71 -18.18
C PRO A 130 4.46 13.44 -17.45
N LEU A 131 4.33 13.66 -16.14
CA LEU A 131 5.37 14.32 -15.35
C LEU A 131 6.66 13.49 -15.28
N LEU A 132 6.56 12.18 -15.05
CA LEU A 132 7.71 11.28 -15.04
C LEU A 132 8.37 11.18 -16.43
N ARG A 133 7.57 11.05 -17.50
CA ARG A 133 8.08 11.04 -18.88
C ARG A 133 8.80 12.34 -19.22
N PHE A 134 8.28 13.47 -18.75
CA PHE A 134 8.91 14.78 -18.94
C PHE A 134 10.24 14.86 -18.18
N ALA A 135 10.27 14.48 -16.90
CA ALA A 135 11.49 14.46 -16.09
C ALA A 135 12.58 13.55 -16.68
N LEU A 136 12.22 12.34 -17.13
CA LEU A 136 13.15 11.43 -17.78
C LEU A 136 13.68 11.98 -19.11
N ARG A 137 12.83 12.65 -19.91
CA ARG A 137 13.26 13.31 -21.15
C ARG A 137 14.30 14.39 -20.88
N VAL A 138 14.09 15.22 -19.86
CA VAL A 138 15.07 16.25 -19.47
C VAL A 138 16.39 15.62 -19.01
N LEU A 139 16.32 14.56 -18.21
CA LEU A 139 17.52 13.85 -17.73
C LEU A 139 18.31 13.23 -18.90
N THR A 140 17.65 12.62 -19.88
CA THR A 140 18.34 12.03 -21.04
C THR A 140 19.04 13.10 -21.88
N GLU A 141 18.42 14.25 -22.09
CA GLU A 141 19.05 15.38 -22.80
C GLU A 141 20.26 15.91 -22.03
N MET A 142 20.17 16.03 -20.71
CA MET A 142 21.29 16.46 -19.86
C MET A 142 22.47 15.48 -19.96
N LEU A 143 22.21 14.16 -19.89
CA LEU A 143 23.24 13.14 -20.03
C LEU A 143 23.88 13.17 -21.42
N HIS A 144 23.11 13.43 -22.47
CA HIS A 144 23.63 13.52 -23.83
C HIS A 144 24.57 14.71 -24.01
N ILE A 145 24.24 15.87 -23.41
CA ILE A 145 25.11 17.04 -23.38
C ILE A 145 26.42 16.73 -22.63
N VAL A 146 26.35 16.10 -21.46
CA VAL A 146 27.54 15.71 -20.69
C VAL A 146 28.40 14.71 -21.48
N ALA A 147 27.79 13.70 -22.09
CA ALA A 147 28.49 12.73 -22.93
C ALA A 147 29.16 13.40 -24.14
N PHE A 148 28.49 14.38 -24.76
CA PHE A 148 29.06 15.19 -25.83
C PHE A 148 30.28 15.98 -25.36
N PHE A 149 30.22 16.64 -24.20
CA PHE A 149 31.35 17.33 -23.61
C PHE A 149 32.51 16.38 -23.25
N LEU A 150 32.22 15.22 -22.66
CA LEU A 150 33.22 14.20 -22.38
C LEU A 150 33.91 13.70 -23.66
N ASN A 151 33.15 13.49 -24.74
CA ASN A 151 33.68 13.08 -26.03
C ASN A 151 34.60 14.15 -26.64
N ILE A 152 34.19 15.43 -26.59
CA ILE A 152 35.04 16.56 -26.99
C ILE A 152 36.33 16.58 -26.18
N PHE A 153 36.22 16.44 -24.87
CA PHE A 153 37.39 16.47 -23.99
C PHE A 153 38.34 15.30 -24.25
N TRP A 154 37.79 14.10 -24.48
CA TRP A 154 38.56 12.92 -24.86
C TRP A 154 39.32 13.13 -26.17
N ARG A 155 38.68 13.74 -27.18
CA ARG A 155 39.34 14.09 -28.46
C ARG A 155 40.49 15.08 -28.27
N ILE A 156 40.32 16.08 -27.40
CA ILE A 156 41.37 17.05 -27.11
C ILE A 156 42.53 16.40 -26.36
N TYR A 157 42.21 15.60 -25.33
CA TYR A 157 43.20 14.87 -24.54
C TYR A 157 44.07 13.96 -25.42
N ASP A 158 43.43 13.19 -26.31
CA ASP A 158 44.13 12.28 -27.21
C ASP A 158 45.04 13.03 -28.20
N LYS A 159 44.59 14.19 -28.70
CA LYS A 159 45.39 15.07 -29.58
C LYS A 159 46.63 15.64 -28.87
N ILE A 160 46.53 15.95 -27.59
CA ILE A 160 47.67 16.44 -26.79
C ILE A 160 48.65 15.30 -26.49
N LYS A 161 48.12 14.11 -26.14
CA LYS A 161 48.92 12.92 -25.85
C LYS A 161 49.75 12.49 -27.06
N THR A 162 49.11 12.35 -28.21
CA THR A 162 49.75 11.99 -29.48
C THR A 162 50.83 12.99 -29.89
N LYS A 163 50.59 14.31 -29.74
CA LYS A 163 51.58 15.37 -30.03
C LYS A 163 52.79 15.34 -29.08
N ARG A 164 52.59 15.02 -27.79
CA ARG A 164 53.69 14.83 -26.83
C ARG A 164 54.53 13.60 -27.19
N GLU A 165 53.90 12.49 -27.57
CA GLU A 165 54.60 11.27 -27.96
C GLU A 165 55.43 11.44 -29.24
N THR A 166 54.90 12.14 -30.25
CA THR A 166 55.68 12.44 -31.48
C THR A 166 56.87 13.35 -31.19
N LYS A 167 56.72 14.36 -30.32
CA LYS A 167 57.83 15.23 -29.91
C LYS A 167 58.91 14.44 -29.17
N ARG A 168 58.53 13.52 -28.27
CA ARG A 168 59.46 12.61 -27.56
C ARG A 168 60.16 11.63 -28.50
N ARG A 169 59.50 11.12 -29.52
CA ARG A 169 60.12 10.25 -30.54
C ARG A 169 61.15 11.04 -31.37
N LYS A 170 60.81 12.23 -31.85
CA LYS A 170 61.74 13.11 -32.58
C LYS A 170 62.97 13.50 -31.76
N ALA A 171 62.80 13.84 -30.48
CA ALA A 171 63.91 14.13 -29.59
C ALA A 171 64.85 12.92 -29.39
N ARG A 172 64.31 11.71 -29.32
CA ARG A 172 65.11 10.47 -29.26
C ARG A 172 65.90 10.22 -30.53
N TYR A 173 65.28 10.34 -31.71
CA TYR A 173 66.00 10.20 -32.98
C TYR A 173 67.13 11.21 -33.15
N LEU A 174 66.91 12.47 -32.73
CA LEU A 174 67.94 13.51 -32.76
C LEU A 174 69.10 13.22 -31.81
N ALA A 175 68.82 12.75 -30.59
CA ALA A 175 69.85 12.35 -29.63
C ALA A 175 70.65 11.14 -30.11
N GLU A 176 69.96 10.15 -30.70
CA GLU A 176 70.59 8.95 -31.27
C GLU A 176 71.48 9.31 -32.45
N SER A 177 71.00 10.14 -33.39
CA SER A 177 71.82 10.63 -34.51
C SER A 177 73.03 11.42 -34.03
N ALA A 178 72.90 12.29 -33.02
CA ALA A 178 74.02 13.03 -32.46
C ALA A 178 75.08 12.10 -31.86
N SER A 179 74.65 11.06 -31.13
CA SER A 179 75.55 10.04 -30.57
C SER A 179 76.26 9.16 -31.60
N LEU A 180 75.70 9.04 -32.81
CA LEU A 180 76.34 8.36 -33.93
C LEU A 180 77.34 9.26 -34.63
N PHE A 181 77.05 10.55 -34.76
CA PHE A 181 77.98 11.53 -35.30
C PHE A 181 79.23 11.68 -34.44
N ASP A 182 79.09 11.76 -33.10
CA ASP A 182 80.24 11.78 -32.18
C ASP A 182 81.14 10.54 -32.37
N ARG A 183 80.53 9.36 -32.47
CA ARG A 183 81.25 8.09 -32.69
C ARG A 183 81.96 7.96 -34.05
N MET A 184 81.63 8.81 -35.02
CA MET A 184 82.32 8.81 -36.33
C MET A 184 83.50 9.81 -36.38
N LEU A 185 83.61 10.69 -35.38
CA LEU A 185 84.66 11.73 -35.32
C LEU A 185 85.82 11.38 -34.37
N GLU A 186 85.64 10.38 -33.51
CA GLU A 186 86.70 9.69 -32.74
C GLU A 186 87.41 8.61 -33.57
#